data_AF-A0A6V7HS04-F1
#
_entry.id   AF-A0A6V7HS04-F1
#
_cell.length_a   1.000
_cell.length_b   1.000
_cell.length_c   1.000
_cell.angle_alpha   90.00
_cell.angle_beta   90.00
_cell.angle_gamma   90.00
#
_symmetry.space_group_name_H-M   'P 1'
#
loop_
_entity.id
_entity.type
_entity.pdbx_description
1 polymer ?
#
loop_
_entity_poly.entity_id
_entity_poly.type
_entity_poly.pdbx_seq_one_letter_code
_entity_poly.pdbx_strand_id
1 'polypeptide(L)' 'KLLQESMNKSVDPCDNFYDYVCGRWHHKTYLIPEYESYWGIESKFQRSIYKIIQ' A
#
# COMPACT_ATOMS: atom_id res chain seq x y z
N LYS A 1 0.76 9.56 7.34
CA LYS A 1 0.93 10.07 5.95
C LYS A 1 0.78 8.98 4.87
N LEU A 2 0.99 7.70 5.20
CA LEU A 2 0.89 6.56 4.26
C LEU A 2 -0.38 6.55 3.38
N LEU A 3 -1.56 6.74 4.00
CA LEU A 3 -2.83 6.81 3.27
C LEU A 3 -2.86 7.94 2.24
N GLN A 4 -2.42 9.14 2.61
CA GLN A 4 -2.40 10.29 1.69
C GLN A 4 -1.39 10.12 0.55
N GLU A 5 -0.31 9.38 0.79
CA GLU A 5 0.72 9.10 -0.19
C GLU A 5 0.30 8.03 -1.21
N SER A 6 -0.60 7.10 -0.83
CA SER A 6 -1.11 6.06 -1.74
C SER A 6 -2.23 6.57 -2.66
N MET A 7 -2.83 7.71 -2.37
CA MET A 7 -3.97 8.23 -3.13
C MET A 7 -3.59 8.72 -4.53
N ASN A 8 -4.33 8.27 -5.54
CA ASN A 8 -4.31 8.84 -6.88
C ASN A 8 -5.40 9.90 -7.06
N LYS A 9 -5.10 11.14 -6.68
CA LYS A 9 -6.06 12.27 -6.75
C LYS A 9 -6.47 12.70 -8.17
N SER A 10 -5.93 12.05 -9.20
CA SER A 10 -6.31 12.27 -10.60
C SER A 10 -7.49 11.39 -11.04
N VAL A 11 -7.92 10.45 -10.21
CA VAL A 11 -9.05 9.53 -10.45
C VAL A 11 -10.27 10.04 -9.69
N ASP A 12 -11.46 9.96 -10.28
CA ASP A 12 -12.69 10.26 -9.54
C ASP A 12 -13.03 9.07 -8.62
N PRO A 13 -13.20 9.28 -7.30
CA PRO A 13 -13.61 8.22 -6.38
C PRO A 13 -14.98 7.60 -6.72
N CYS A 14 -15.88 8.31 -7.40
CA CYS A 14 -17.17 7.80 -7.84
C CYS A 14 -17.04 6.80 -8.99
N ASP A 15 -15.98 6.92 -9.81
CA ASP A 15 -15.71 6.01 -10.93
C ASP A 15 -14.88 4.80 -10.50
N ASN A 16 -13.81 5.04 -9.72
CA ASN A 16 -12.95 3.97 -9.20
C ASN A 16 -12.35 4.35 -7.84
N PHE A 17 -13.10 4.09 -6.78
CA PHE A 17 -12.67 4.38 -5.42
C PHE A 17 -11.36 3.66 -5.03
N TYR A 18 -11.17 2.43 -5.53
CA TYR A 18 -9.96 1.66 -5.22
C TYR A 18 -8.72 2.35 -5.78
N ASP A 19 -8.74 2.76 -7.05
CA ASP A 19 -7.60 3.45 -7.66
C ASP A 19 -7.41 4.87 -7.08
N TYR A 20 -8.49 5.56 -6.73
CA TYR A 20 -8.39 6.83 -6.01
C TYR A 20 -7.63 6.71 -4.69
N VAL A 21 -7.88 5.67 -3.89
CA VAL A 21 -7.25 5.50 -2.56
C VAL A 21 -5.88 4.82 -2.64
N CYS A 22 -5.70 3.86 -3.54
CA CYS A 22 -4.55 2.97 -3.58
C CYS A 22 -3.67 3.13 -4.83
N GLY A 23 -4.08 3.87 -5.85
CA GLY A 23 -3.45 3.88 -7.17
C GLY A 23 -1.97 4.29 -7.20
N ARG A 24 -1.49 5.01 -6.16
CA ARG A 24 -0.08 5.37 -6.02
C ARG A 24 0.69 4.49 -5.03
N TRP A 25 0.04 3.50 -4.41
CA TRP A 25 0.71 2.52 -3.54
C TRP A 25 1.88 1.84 -4.27
N HIS A 26 1.64 1.45 -5.53
CA HIS A 26 2.61 0.82 -6.41
C HIS A 26 3.76 1.74 -6.83
N HIS A 27 3.59 3.07 -6.80
CA HIS A 27 4.60 4.03 -7.27
C HIS A 27 5.76 4.22 -6.29
N LYS A 28 5.61 3.78 -5.04
CA LYS A 28 6.66 3.91 -4.00
C LYS A 28 7.03 2.61 -3.29
N THR A 29 6.23 1.55 -3.42
CA THR A 29 6.27 0.42 -2.49
C THR A 29 6.25 -0.92 -3.25
N TYR A 30 7.46 -1.44 -3.46
CA TYR A 30 7.89 -2.85 -3.56
C TYR A 30 7.00 -3.85 -4.32
N LEU A 31 7.64 -4.54 -5.28
CA LEU A 31 7.24 -5.88 -5.70
C LEU A 31 6.85 -6.70 -4.46
N ILE A 32 5.78 -7.48 -4.59
CA ILE A 32 5.42 -8.46 -3.56
C ILE A 32 6.69 -9.29 -3.29
N PRO A 33 7.22 -9.33 -2.05
CA PRO A 33 8.41 -10.11 -1.74
C PRO A 33 8.23 -11.56 -2.17
N GLU A 34 9.30 -12.24 -2.60
CA GLU A 34 9.20 -13.61 -3.15
C GLU A 34 8.57 -14.63 -2.18
N TYR A 35 8.64 -14.37 -0.88
CA TYR A 35 8.06 -15.22 0.16
C TYR A 35 6.62 -14.82 0.56
N GLU A 36 6.03 -13.85 -0.12
CA GLU A 36 4.67 -13.37 0.14
C GLU A 36 3.78 -13.56 -1.09
N SER A 37 2.51 -13.92 -0.89
CA SER A 37 1.51 -13.95 -1.96
C SER A 37 0.75 -12.62 -2.09
N TYR A 38 0.94 -11.70 -1.16
CA TYR A 38 0.21 -10.43 -1.07
C TYR A 38 1.08 -9.37 -0.39
N TRP A 39 0.92 -8.11 -0.78
CA TRP A 39 1.61 -6.99 -0.15
C TRP A 39 0.71 -5.77 0.03
N GLY A 40 0.27 -5.55 1.26
CA GLY A 40 -0.58 -4.41 1.63
C GLY A 40 -0.04 -3.58 2.79
N ILE A 41 -0.84 -2.60 3.20
CA ILE A 41 -0.56 -1.78 4.39
C ILE A 41 -0.43 -2.66 5.64
N GLU A 42 -1.29 -3.67 5.77
CA GLU A 42 -1.26 -4.62 6.88
C GLU A 42 0.03 -5.45 6.87
N SER A 43 0.42 -6.04 5.73
CA SER A 43 1.72 -6.73 5.57
C SER A 43 2.91 -5.81 5.95
N LYS A 44 2.86 -4.54 5.52
CA LYS A 44 3.89 -3.54 5.88
C LYS A 44 3.91 -3.26 7.38
N PHE A 45 2.76 -3.14 8.02
CA PHE A 45 2.64 -2.94 9.46
C PHE A 45 3.19 -4.15 10.22
N GLN A 46 2.74 -5.36 9.89
CA GLN A 46 3.22 -6.59 10.50
C GLN A 46 4.75 -6.72 10.37
N ARG A 47 5.31 -6.45 9.18
CA ARG A 47 6.77 -6.45 9.00
C ARG A 47 7.48 -5.40 9.84
N SER A 48 6.87 -4.23 10.05
CA SER A 48 7.45 -3.20 10.92
C SER A 48 7.46 -3.62 12.40
N ILE A 49 6.41 -4.30 12.86
CA ILE A 49 6.32 -4.85 14.22
C ILE A 49 7.29 -6.02 14.40
N TYR A 50 7.36 -6.94 13.44
CA TYR A 50 8.29 -8.07 13.47
C TYR A 50 9.75 -7.61 13.66
N LYS A 51 10.17 -6.56 12.96
CA LYS A 51 11.50 -5.95 13.10
C LYS A 51 11.80 -5.35 14.47
N ILE A 52 10.78 -5.08 15.29
CA ILE A 52 10.95 -4.56 16.65
C ILE A 52 11.11 -5.71 17.65
N ILE A 53 10.49 -6.85 17.35
CA ILE A 53 10.50 -8.04 18.23
C ILE A 53 11.77 -8.88 18.03
N GLN A 54 12.36 -8.84 16.83
CA GLN A 54 13.65 -9.44 16.50
C GLN A 54 14.81 -8.50 16.85
#